data_AF-A0A9N9CTP9-F1
#
_entry.id   AF-A0A9N9CTP9-F1
#
_cell.length_a   1.000
_cell.length_b   1.000
_cell.length_c   1.000
_cell.angle_alpha   90.00
_cell.angle_beta   90.00
_cell.angle_gamma   90.00
#
_symmetry.space_group_name_H-M   'P 1'
#
loop_
_entity.id
_entity.type
_entity.pdbx_description
1 polymer ?
#
loop_
_entity_poly.entity_id
_entity_poly.type
_entity_poly.pdbx_seq_one_letter_code
_entity_poly.pdbx_strand_id
1 'polypeptide(L)'
;MSLPLFSKRLSKEFRELSMSPPAGIEVLEADTFKSWKLSLEGVEGTLYAGERFTLEFRFSPNYPMESPEVVFIDNVPIHPHDSNGHICLNVLYDQWSPVLSVRSVCLSLQSMLSSCTKKERPPDDGRYTKHARISPKHTQWAFHDDSV
;
A
#
# COMPACT_ATOMS: atom_id res chain seq x y z
N MET A 1 -13.57 27.27 -12.81
CA MET A 1 -13.81 25.86 -13.21
C MET A 1 -13.85 25.02 -11.95
N SER A 2 -14.82 24.13 -11.79
CA SER A 2 -14.89 23.20 -10.64
C SER A 2 -13.85 22.09 -10.80
N LEU A 3 -13.12 21.77 -9.73
CA LEU A 3 -12.20 20.63 -9.74
C LEU A 3 -12.96 19.31 -10.01
N PRO A 4 -12.37 18.37 -10.78
CA PRO A 4 -12.88 17.01 -10.93
C PRO A 4 -13.11 16.33 -9.58
N LEU A 5 -14.03 15.36 -9.53
CA LEU A 5 -14.37 14.64 -8.30
C LEU A 5 -13.14 13.92 -7.69
N PHE A 6 -12.30 13.30 -8.51
CA PHE A 6 -11.07 12.63 -8.03
C PHE A 6 -10.11 13.62 -7.36
N SER A 7 -9.95 14.82 -7.94
CA SER A 7 -9.08 15.86 -7.38
C SER A 7 -9.59 16.35 -6.03
N LYS A 8 -10.91 16.57 -5.90
CA LYS A 8 -11.53 16.93 -4.61
C LYS A 8 -11.32 15.84 -3.55
N ARG A 9 -11.44 14.56 -3.95
CA ARG A 9 -11.22 13.41 -3.07
C ARG A 9 -9.78 13.35 -2.58
N LEU A 10 -8.80 13.41 -3.49
CA LEU A 10 -7.38 13.39 -3.15
C LEU A 10 -6.96 14.59 -2.30
N SER A 11 -7.42 15.80 -2.62
CA SER A 11 -7.13 16.98 -1.78
C SER A 11 -7.69 16.84 -0.36
N LYS A 12 -8.85 16.21 -0.19
CA LYS A 12 -9.43 15.94 1.14
C LYS A 12 -8.56 14.94 1.91
N GLU A 13 -8.23 13.80 1.30
CA GLU A 13 -7.42 12.77 1.95
C GLU A 13 -6.00 13.25 2.29
N PHE A 14 -5.37 14.01 1.38
CA PHE A 14 -4.06 14.60 1.63
C PHE A 14 -4.10 15.50 2.86
N ARG A 15 -5.11 16.40 2.93
CA ARG A 15 -5.28 17.28 4.10
C ARG A 15 -5.45 16.48 5.39
N GLU A 16 -6.27 15.43 5.38
CA GLU A 16 -6.49 14.59 6.54
C GLU A 16 -5.20 13.88 6.98
N LEU A 17 -4.41 13.36 6.04
CA LEU A 17 -3.12 12.73 6.31
C LEU A 17 -2.07 13.73 6.82
N SER A 18 -2.02 14.94 6.27
CA SER A 18 -1.07 15.96 6.72
C SER A 18 -1.43 16.56 8.09
N MET A 19 -2.72 16.69 8.40
CA MET A 19 -3.17 17.28 9.67
C MET A 19 -3.21 16.26 10.82
N SER A 20 -3.53 15.01 10.52
CA SER A 20 -3.68 13.96 11.54
C SER A 20 -3.30 12.60 10.95
N PRO A 21 -2.00 12.36 10.69
CA PRO A 21 -1.55 11.06 10.19
C PRO A 21 -1.81 9.96 11.23
N PRO A 22 -2.04 8.70 10.82
CA PRO A 22 -1.97 7.56 11.72
C PRO A 22 -0.60 7.46 12.40
N ALA A 23 -0.55 6.82 13.57
CA ALA A 23 0.72 6.55 14.26
C ALA A 23 1.66 5.74 13.36
N GLY A 24 2.93 6.17 13.28
CA GLY A 24 3.94 5.53 12.44
C GLY A 24 3.76 5.76 10.93
N ILE A 25 2.86 6.67 10.51
CA ILE A 25 2.69 7.04 9.11
C ILE A 25 3.11 8.49 8.90
N GLU A 26 3.92 8.76 7.88
CA GLU A 26 4.37 10.11 7.52
C GLU A 26 4.27 10.32 6.02
N VAL A 27 3.87 11.52 5.58
CA VAL A 27 3.90 11.88 4.15
C VAL A 27 5.28 12.46 3.81
N LEU A 28 6.04 11.78 2.96
CA LEU A 28 7.39 12.17 2.56
C LEU A 28 7.38 13.09 1.33
N GLU A 29 6.58 12.72 0.33
CA GLU A 29 6.48 13.44 -0.94
C GLU A 29 5.05 13.31 -1.48
N ALA A 30 4.54 14.35 -2.13
CA ALA A 30 3.24 14.29 -2.78
C ALA A 30 3.20 15.12 -4.07
N ASP A 31 3.10 14.45 -5.21
CA ASP A 31 2.59 15.05 -6.44
C ASP A 31 1.06 15.01 -6.37
N THR A 32 0.49 16.19 -6.11
CA THR A 32 -0.91 16.51 -5.77
C THR A 32 -1.96 15.47 -6.20
N PHE A 33 -1.93 15.03 -7.46
CA PHE A 33 -2.92 14.10 -8.00
C PHE A 33 -2.34 12.91 -8.76
N LYS A 34 -1.04 12.67 -8.68
CA LYS A 34 -0.37 11.58 -9.42
C LYS A 34 0.18 10.52 -8.50
N SER A 35 1.02 10.91 -7.55
CA SER A 35 1.67 9.96 -6.66
C SER A 35 2.07 10.56 -5.33
N TRP A 36 1.92 9.77 -4.27
CA TRP A 36 2.35 10.14 -2.92
C TRP A 36 3.32 9.08 -2.39
N LYS A 37 4.39 9.52 -1.74
CA LYS A 37 5.31 8.65 -0.99
C LYS A 37 5.08 8.83 0.50
N LEU A 38 4.86 7.73 1.19
CA LEU A 38 4.59 7.71 2.62
C LEU A 38 5.60 6.81 3.31
N SER A 39 6.04 7.19 4.51
CA SER A 39 6.76 6.29 5.41
C SER A 39 5.77 5.49 6.23
N LEU A 40 6.06 4.21 6.44
CA LEU A 40 5.35 3.30 7.32
C LEU A 40 6.36 2.71 8.32
N GLU A 41 6.19 3.03 9.59
CA GLU A 41 6.95 2.48 10.70
C GLU A 41 6.33 1.17 11.16
N GLY A 42 7.18 0.15 11.35
CA GLY A 42 6.76 -1.13 11.92
C GLY A 42 6.38 -0.96 13.39
N VAL A 43 5.27 -1.59 13.77
CA VAL A 43 4.67 -1.42 15.09
C VAL A 43 5.54 -2.08 16.17
N GLU A 44 5.66 -1.41 17.32
CA GLU A 44 6.32 -1.95 18.52
C GLU A 44 5.78 -3.33 18.91
N GLY A 45 6.67 -4.23 19.32
CA GLY A 45 6.31 -5.61 19.66
C GLY A 45 6.07 -6.54 18.47
N THR A 46 6.27 -6.09 17.24
CA THR A 46 6.21 -6.93 16.03
C THR A 46 7.60 -7.25 15.50
N LEU A 47 7.69 -8.13 14.49
CA LEU A 47 8.96 -8.45 13.84
C LEU A 47 9.61 -7.26 13.13
N TYR A 48 8.84 -6.21 12.81
CA TYR A 48 9.30 -5.04 12.07
C TYR A 48 9.48 -3.80 12.96
N ALA A 49 9.40 -3.95 14.29
CA ALA A 49 9.58 -2.85 15.22
C ALA A 49 10.89 -2.08 14.97
N GLY A 50 10.81 -0.75 14.92
CA GLY A 50 11.94 0.13 14.64
C GLY A 50 12.37 0.23 13.17
N GLU A 51 11.77 -0.55 12.27
CA GLU A 51 12.01 -0.44 10.82
C GLU A 51 11.04 0.57 10.18
N ARG A 52 11.51 1.23 9.12
CA ARG A 52 10.70 2.14 8.30
C ARG A 52 10.71 1.70 6.85
N PHE A 53 9.53 1.58 6.27
CA PHE A 53 9.31 1.22 4.87
C PHE A 53 8.74 2.40 4.11
N THR A 54 9.05 2.50 2.83
CA THR A 54 8.50 3.56 1.98
C THR A 54 7.44 2.97 1.07
N LEU A 55 6.26 3.56 1.08
CA LEU A 55 5.13 3.23 0.22
C LEU A 55 5.01 4.28 -0.88
N GLU A 56 4.90 3.85 -2.14
CA GLU A 56 4.49 4.72 -3.23
C GLU A 56 3.05 4.40 -3.65
N PHE A 57 2.17 5.39 -3.49
CA PHE A 57 0.81 5.38 -4.01
C PHE A 57 0.79 6.09 -5.36
N ARG A 58 0.22 5.45 -6.38
CA ARG A 58 -0.01 6.02 -7.72
C ARG A 58 -1.49 6.02 -8.04
N PHE A 59 -2.03 7.18 -8.37
CA PHE A 59 -3.45 7.39 -8.59
C PHE A 59 -3.80 7.44 -10.07
N SER A 60 -4.90 6.81 -10.46
CA SER A 60 -5.51 7.00 -11.77
C SER A 60 -6.59 8.10 -11.71
N PRO A 61 -6.97 8.71 -12.84
CA PRO A 61 -8.12 9.62 -12.91
C PRO A 61 -9.46 8.99 -12.48
N ASN A 62 -9.54 7.65 -12.41
CA ASN A 62 -10.72 6.91 -11.98
C ASN A 62 -10.80 6.73 -10.45
N TYR A 63 -9.79 7.15 -9.69
CA TYR A 63 -9.83 7.13 -8.22
C TYR A 63 -11.02 7.98 -7.70
N PRO A 64 -11.80 7.52 -6.70
CA PRO A 64 -11.65 6.29 -5.92
C PRO A 64 -12.47 5.09 -6.44
N MET A 65 -13.03 5.16 -7.66
CA MET A 65 -13.75 4.02 -8.24
C MET A 65 -12.82 2.84 -8.52
N GLU A 66 -11.58 3.16 -8.90
CA GLU A 66 -10.47 2.21 -8.92
C GLU A 66 -9.54 2.44 -7.74
N SER A 67 -8.92 1.35 -7.24
CA SER A 67 -7.88 1.42 -6.22
C SER A 67 -6.67 2.22 -6.71
N PRO A 68 -5.87 2.81 -5.80
CA PRO A 68 -4.54 3.27 -6.16
C PRO A 68 -3.63 2.06 -6.40
N GLU A 69 -2.59 2.24 -7.20
CA GLU A 69 -1.48 1.29 -7.23
C GLU A 69 -0.56 1.58 -6.05
N VAL A 70 -0.23 0.57 -5.26
CA VAL A 70 0.59 0.72 -4.05
C VAL A 70 1.72 -0.30 -4.07
N VAL A 71 2.94 0.19 -3.88
CA VAL A 71 4.16 -0.63 -3.84
C VAL A 71 5.08 -0.17 -2.71
N PHE A 72 5.80 -1.11 -2.10
CA PHE A 72 6.96 -0.76 -1.30
C PHE A 72 8.14 -0.40 -2.21
N ILE A 73 8.83 0.69 -1.89
CA ILE A 73 10.03 1.16 -2.59
C ILE A 73 11.18 1.34 -1.60
N ASP A 74 12.40 1.41 -2.12
CA ASP A 74 13.67 1.59 -1.40
C ASP A 74 13.98 0.51 -0.35
N ASN A 75 13.24 0.50 0.76
CA ASN A 75 13.31 -0.53 1.80
C ASN A 75 12.04 -1.39 1.75
N VAL A 76 12.16 -2.57 1.15
CA VAL A 76 11.04 -3.51 0.95
C VAL A 76 11.03 -4.55 2.08
N PRO A 77 9.91 -4.71 2.81
CA PRO A 77 9.83 -5.69 3.88
C PRO A 77 9.98 -7.12 3.33
N ILE A 78 10.68 -7.98 4.08
CA ILE A 78 10.63 -9.42 3.84
C ILE A 78 9.33 -9.93 4.49
N HIS A 79 8.31 -10.19 3.67
CA HIS A 79 6.98 -10.56 4.14
C HIS A 79 6.31 -11.59 3.20
N PRO A 80 5.52 -12.56 3.71
CA PRO A 80 4.87 -13.60 2.90
C PRO A 80 3.85 -13.08 1.86
N HIS A 81 3.47 -11.81 1.95
CA HIS A 81 2.54 -11.13 1.03
C HIS A 81 3.23 -10.02 0.21
N ASP A 82 4.57 -9.97 0.21
CA ASP A 82 5.34 -9.02 -0.60
C ASP A 82 6.35 -9.74 -1.50
N SER A 83 6.25 -9.46 -2.80
CA SER A 83 7.22 -9.87 -3.81
C SER A 83 7.73 -8.68 -4.60
N ASN A 84 9.03 -8.37 -4.46
CA ASN A 84 9.68 -7.23 -5.14
C ASN A 84 8.97 -5.87 -4.90
N GLY A 85 8.44 -5.66 -3.69
CA GLY A 85 7.70 -4.46 -3.33
C GLY A 85 6.25 -4.45 -3.82
N HIS A 86 5.81 -5.48 -4.54
CA HIS A 86 4.43 -5.63 -4.92
C HIS A 86 3.64 -6.32 -3.81
N ILE A 87 2.57 -5.65 -3.41
CA ILE A 87 1.78 -6.01 -2.24
C ILE A 87 0.59 -6.88 -2.67
N CYS A 88 0.47 -8.05 -2.06
CA CYS A 88 -0.65 -8.97 -2.22
C CYS A 88 -1.67 -8.78 -1.07
N LEU A 89 -2.49 -7.72 -1.15
CA LEU A 89 -3.49 -7.39 -0.14
C LEU A 89 -4.85 -7.13 -0.80
N ASN A 90 -5.86 -7.93 -0.45
CA ASN A 90 -7.19 -7.93 -1.09
C ASN A 90 -7.86 -6.55 -1.20
N VAL A 91 -7.64 -5.67 -0.21
CA VAL A 91 -8.20 -4.31 -0.21
C VAL A 91 -7.71 -3.45 -1.37
N LEU A 92 -6.60 -3.80 -2.03
CA LEU A 92 -6.07 -3.13 -3.23
C LEU A 92 -6.62 -3.72 -4.54
N TYR A 93 -7.30 -4.87 -4.47
CA TYR A 93 -7.81 -5.63 -5.60
C TYR A 93 -9.32 -5.89 -5.42
N ASP A 94 -9.72 -7.14 -5.20
CA ASP A 94 -11.12 -7.58 -5.22
C ASP A 94 -11.99 -6.97 -4.11
N GLN A 95 -11.38 -6.55 -3.00
CA GLN A 95 -12.09 -5.92 -1.88
C GLN A 95 -11.93 -4.40 -1.84
N TRP A 96 -11.39 -3.78 -2.90
CA TRP A 96 -11.40 -2.32 -2.99
C TRP A 96 -12.84 -1.80 -3.07
N SER A 97 -13.11 -0.75 -2.30
CA SER A 97 -14.36 0.00 -2.37
C SER A 97 -14.06 1.50 -2.34
N PRO A 98 -14.83 2.34 -3.05
CA PRO A 98 -14.64 3.79 -3.03
C PRO A 98 -14.75 4.43 -1.64
N VAL A 99 -15.26 3.71 -0.64
CA VAL A 99 -15.28 4.16 0.76
C VAL A 99 -13.90 4.08 1.43
N LEU A 100 -13.01 3.20 0.94
CA LEU A 100 -11.64 3.08 1.41
C LEU A 100 -10.81 4.30 1.00
N SER A 101 -9.79 4.61 1.79
CA SER A 101 -8.89 5.75 1.63
C SER A 101 -7.42 5.32 1.71
N VAL A 102 -6.50 6.21 1.34
CA VAL A 102 -5.06 6.03 1.55
C VAL A 102 -4.78 5.74 3.02
N ARG A 103 -5.48 6.42 3.94
CA ARG A 103 -5.39 6.16 5.39
C ARG A 103 -5.76 4.73 5.73
N SER A 104 -6.90 4.22 5.26
CA SER A 104 -7.32 2.85 5.58
C SER A 104 -6.36 1.82 4.98
N VAL A 105 -5.81 2.08 3.79
CA VAL A 105 -4.79 1.22 3.18
C VAL A 105 -3.52 1.17 4.03
N CYS A 106 -3.01 2.31 4.50
CA CYS A 106 -1.84 2.34 5.39
C CYS A 106 -2.07 1.52 6.66
N LEU A 107 -3.27 1.65 7.27
CA LEU A 107 -3.63 0.88 8.46
C LEU A 107 -3.71 -0.63 8.17
N SER A 108 -4.29 -1.02 7.03
CA SER A 108 -4.32 -2.43 6.61
C SER A 108 -2.91 -2.99 6.39
N LEU A 109 -1.99 -2.20 5.83
CA LEU A 109 -0.58 -2.59 5.64
C LEU A 109 0.16 -2.72 6.98
N GLN A 110 -0.03 -1.78 7.90
CA GLN A 110 0.52 -1.91 9.26
C GLN A 110 -0.01 -3.15 9.95
N SER A 111 -1.31 -3.45 9.82
CA SER A 111 -1.92 -4.66 10.39
C SER A 111 -1.32 -5.93 9.78
N MET A 112 -1.18 -5.96 8.45
CA MET A 112 -0.57 -7.08 7.72
C MET A 112 0.85 -7.37 8.25
N LEU A 113 1.70 -6.35 8.35
CA LEU A 113 3.05 -6.49 8.89
C LEU A 113 3.03 -6.92 10.37
N SER A 114 2.09 -6.41 11.16
CA SER A 114 2.00 -6.72 12.59
C SER A 114 1.57 -8.16 12.87
N SER A 115 0.74 -8.75 12.02
CA SER A 115 0.31 -10.16 12.14
C SER A 115 1.37 -11.16 11.72
N CYS A 116 2.47 -10.71 11.11
CA CYS A 116 3.51 -11.59 10.59
C CYS A 116 4.32 -12.24 11.72
N THR A 117 4.37 -13.58 11.74
CA THR A 117 5.15 -14.34 12.73
C THR A 117 6.52 -14.78 12.23
N LYS A 118 6.81 -14.66 10.93
CA LYS A 118 8.10 -15.04 10.33
C LYS A 118 8.45 -14.13 9.13
N LYS A 119 9.68 -13.61 9.09
CA LYS A 119 10.19 -12.88 7.91
C LYS A 119 10.61 -13.85 6.81
N GLU A 120 9.68 -14.17 5.93
CA GLU A 120 9.92 -15.00 4.75
C GLU A 120 9.27 -14.38 3.51
N ARG A 121 9.77 -14.75 2.32
CA ARG A 121 9.19 -14.36 1.03
C ARG A 121 8.14 -15.39 0.59
N PRO A 122 7.21 -15.04 -0.30
CA PRO A 122 6.30 -16.02 -0.90
C PRO A 122 7.09 -17.17 -1.55
N PRO A 123 6.59 -18.42 -1.52
CA PRO A 123 7.26 -19.57 -2.13
C PRO A 123 7.59 -19.39 -3.63
N ASP A 124 6.76 -18.61 -4.34
CA ASP A 124 6.89 -18.34 -5.78
C ASP A 124 7.62 -17.01 -6.12
N ASP A 125 8.27 -16.36 -5.14
CA ASP A 125 8.90 -15.04 -5.30
C ASP A 125 9.92 -14.99 -6.47
N GLY A 126 10.73 -16.04 -6.61
CA GLY A 126 11.73 -16.15 -7.68
C GLY A 126 11.13 -16.28 -9.08
N ARG A 127 9.89 -16.77 -9.20
CA ARG A 127 9.15 -16.81 -10.47
C ARG A 127 8.46 -15.48 -10.72
N TYR A 128 7.87 -14.88 -9.68
CA TYR A 128 7.20 -13.59 -9.76
C TYR A 128 8.15 -12.49 -10.21
N THR A 129 9.26 -12.30 -9.51
CA THR A 129 10.26 -11.25 -9.77
C THR A 129 10.79 -11.26 -11.21
N LYS A 130 10.95 -12.43 -11.83
CA LYS A 130 11.43 -12.58 -13.22
C LYS A 130 10.40 -12.17 -14.28
N HIS A 131 9.11 -12.21 -13.95
CA HIS A 131 8.02 -11.96 -14.89
C HIS A 131 7.14 -10.76 -14.49
N ALA A 132 7.40 -10.18 -13.33
CA ALA A 132 6.65 -9.06 -12.79
C ALA A 132 6.68 -7.90 -13.79
N ARG A 133 5.49 -7.47 -14.19
CA ARG A 133 5.33 -6.24 -14.97
C ARG A 133 5.59 -5.05 -14.06
N ILE A 134 5.94 -3.91 -14.63
CA ILE A 134 6.24 -2.66 -13.90
C ILE A 134 5.07 -2.23 -12.96
N SER A 135 3.83 -2.63 -13.27
CA SER A 135 2.66 -2.38 -12.43
C SER A 135 2.09 -3.69 -11.86
N PRO A 136 1.87 -3.80 -10.54
CA PRO A 136 1.25 -4.95 -9.91
C PRO A 136 -0.23 -5.12 -10.31
N LYS A 137 -0.89 -4.08 -10.82
CA LYS A 137 -2.28 -4.18 -11.32
C LYS A 137 -2.44 -5.08 -12.53
N HIS A 138 -1.36 -5.32 -13.28
CA HIS A 138 -1.37 -6.22 -14.44
C HIS A 138 -0.93 -7.65 -14.09
N THR A 139 -0.88 -7.98 -12.80
CA THR A 139 -0.46 -9.30 -12.32
C THR A 139 -1.66 -10.03 -11.70
N GLN A 140 -1.83 -11.30 -12.05
CA GLN A 140 -2.78 -12.17 -11.35
C GLN A 140 -2.15 -12.66 -10.05
N TRP A 141 -2.76 -12.30 -8.93
CA TRP A 141 -2.34 -12.71 -7.61
C TRP A 141 -3.09 -13.98 -7.21
N ALA A 142 -2.35 -15.02 -6.83
CA ALA A 142 -2.92 -16.13 -6.09
C ALA A 142 -2.99 -15.69 -4.62
N PHE A 143 -4.17 -15.32 -4.15
CA PHE A 143 -4.39 -15.03 -2.74
C PHE A 143 -4.49 -16.36 -1.99
N HIS A 144 -3.43 -16.72 -1.27
CA HIS A 144 -3.47 -17.83 -0.34
C HIS A 144 -3.89 -17.27 1.02
N ASP A 145 -5.19 -17.01 1.16
CA ASP A 145 -5.81 -16.67 2.44
C ASP A 145 -6.24 -17.98 3.10
N ASP A 146 -5.27 -18.72 3.64
CA ASP A 146 -5.54 -19.91 4.42
C ASP A 146 -6.06 -19.50 5.81
N SER A 147 -7.37 -19.24 5.85
CA SER A 147 -8.25 -19.38 7.02
C SER A 147 -7.86 -18.61 8.30
N VAL A 148 -8.65 -17.57 8.62
CA VAL A 148 -8.98 -17.26 10.04
C VAL A 148 -9.79 -18.37 10.67
#